data_AF-A0A0F0GHL1-F1
#
_entry.id   AF-A0A0F0GHL1-F1
#
_cell.length_a   1.000
_cell.length_b   1.000
_cell.length_c   1.000
_cell.angle_alpha   90.00
_cell.angle_beta   90.00
_cell.angle_gamma   90.00
#
_symmetry.space_group_name_H-M   'P 1'
#
loop_
_entity.id
_entity.type
_entity.pdbx_description
1 polymer ?
#
loop_
_entity_poly.entity_id
_entity_poly.type
_entity_poly.pdbx_seq_one_letter_code
_entity_poly.pdbx_strand_id
1 'polypeptide(L)'
;WVASPEGQQYVVWANQKLRLTDPLVPLALGLGGGKPPVAAPAWLSSLPDGPEVGPAVIPQQGKQNVSVGGTPRPVGTVFRHVAGNGAENFSVLREEGLAPVSRTEAVLLQAKNGGAAVEIGSEVLASAPHSDDDSLVKRVPDLLAAKPVPAGERAFCLRQQPVGVDVASQAVTVDRADAGFGMNERIGVRAKPGTGVLAASVPAPKGPGAKPDRYLITDRGLKYRLADDDSISALGFGGVAPVPVAAGVLAQIPNGPALSRGAVGVSVKGRG
;
A
#
# COMPACT_ATOMS: atom_id res chain seq x y z
N TRP A 1 -8.10 5.15 -1.30
CA TRP A 1 -7.07 5.02 -2.35
C TRP A 1 -6.25 6.30 -2.37
N VAL A 2 -5.07 6.27 -2.97
CA VAL A 2 -4.11 7.38 -2.97
C VAL A 2 -3.49 7.56 -4.35
N ALA A 3 -2.94 8.72 -4.66
CA ALA A 3 -2.08 8.94 -5.82
C ALA A 3 -0.64 9.25 -5.41
N SER A 4 0.32 8.92 -6.26
CA SER A 4 1.67 9.49 -6.17
C SER A 4 1.68 10.93 -6.70
N PRO A 5 2.74 11.72 -6.44
CA PRO A 5 2.89 13.06 -7.02
C PRO A 5 2.87 13.07 -8.56
N GLU A 6 3.27 11.97 -9.19
CA GLU A 6 3.28 11.78 -10.64
C GLU A 6 1.88 11.38 -11.19
N GLY A 7 0.89 11.20 -10.32
CA GLY A 7 -0.49 10.88 -10.69
C GLY A 7 -0.80 9.39 -10.79
N GLN A 8 0.17 8.50 -10.57
CA GLN A 8 -0.09 7.06 -10.52
C GLN A 8 -0.96 6.73 -9.30
N GLN A 9 -2.08 6.04 -9.50
CA GLN A 9 -3.02 5.71 -8.43
C GLN A 9 -2.77 4.32 -7.86
N TYR A 10 -3.06 4.18 -6.56
CA TYR A 10 -2.91 2.95 -5.80
C TYR A 10 -4.08 2.73 -4.85
N VAL A 11 -4.49 1.47 -4.70
CA VAL A 11 -5.24 1.01 -3.53
C VAL A 11 -4.25 0.45 -2.52
N VAL A 12 -4.41 0.81 -1.25
CA VAL A 12 -3.67 0.17 -0.17
C VAL A 12 -4.57 -0.88 0.48
N TRP A 13 -4.14 -2.12 0.41
CA TRP A 13 -4.90 -3.30 0.79
C TRP A 13 -3.96 -4.31 1.43
N ALA A 14 -4.37 -4.91 2.54
CA ALA A 14 -3.58 -5.93 3.25
C ALA A 14 -2.09 -5.53 3.45
N ASN A 15 -1.84 -4.25 3.76
CA ASN A 15 -0.49 -3.66 3.94
C ASN A 15 0.40 -3.65 2.69
N GLN A 16 -0.19 -3.72 1.49
CA GLN A 16 0.50 -3.58 0.21
C GLN A 16 -0.07 -2.41 -0.58
N LYS A 17 0.72 -1.86 -1.50
CA LYS A 17 0.25 -0.94 -2.53
C LYS A 17 -0.06 -1.71 -3.81
N LEU A 18 -1.29 -1.58 -4.29
CA LEU A 18 -1.80 -2.19 -5.52
C LEU A 18 -1.93 -1.11 -6.57
N ARG A 19 -1.11 -1.17 -7.63
CA ARG A 19 -1.11 -0.17 -8.70
C ARG A 19 -2.40 -0.26 -9.52
N LEU A 20 -3.09 0.86 -9.70
CA LEU A 20 -4.27 0.91 -10.57
C LEU A 20 -3.83 1.16 -12.01
N THR A 21 -4.29 0.32 -12.94
CA THR A 21 -3.83 0.37 -14.35
C THR A 21 -4.75 1.16 -15.27
N ASP A 22 -5.94 1.54 -14.81
CA ASP A 22 -6.95 2.21 -15.63
C ASP A 22 -7.75 3.26 -14.80
N PRO A 23 -8.05 4.45 -15.36
CA PRO A 23 -8.83 5.50 -14.69
C PRO A 23 -10.26 5.10 -14.26
N LEU A 24 -10.84 4.05 -14.86
CA LEU A 24 -12.16 3.54 -14.49
C LEU A 24 -12.13 2.64 -13.24
N VAL A 25 -10.96 2.14 -12.85
CA VAL A 25 -10.82 1.23 -11.70
C VAL A 25 -11.36 1.84 -10.41
N PRO A 26 -11.04 3.10 -10.03
CA PRO A 26 -11.64 3.73 -8.85
C PRO A 26 -13.17 3.78 -8.88
N LEU A 27 -13.77 4.03 -10.05
CA LEU A 27 -15.22 4.07 -10.20
C LEU A 27 -15.83 2.68 -10.05
N ALA A 28 -15.25 1.67 -10.70
CA ALA A 28 -15.69 0.27 -10.63
C ALA A 28 -15.61 -0.30 -9.20
N LEU A 29 -14.61 0.14 -8.42
CA LEU A 29 -14.43 -0.25 -7.03
C LEU A 29 -15.27 0.58 -6.04
N GLY A 30 -16.08 1.53 -6.52
CA GLY A 30 -16.90 2.39 -5.66
C GLY A 30 -16.09 3.39 -4.82
N LEU A 31 -14.85 3.69 -5.22
CA LEU A 31 -13.99 4.68 -4.57
C LEU A 31 -14.41 6.12 -4.92
N GLY A 32 -15.11 6.29 -6.05
CA GLY A 32 -15.63 7.58 -6.51
C GLY A 32 -14.82 8.19 -7.65
N GLY A 33 -15.36 9.24 -8.27
CA GLY A 33 -14.76 9.93 -9.42
C GLY A 33 -13.87 11.13 -9.06
N GLY A 34 -13.68 11.39 -7.77
CA GLY A 34 -12.85 12.50 -7.29
C GLY A 34 -11.36 12.23 -7.40
N LYS A 35 -10.54 13.28 -7.16
CA LYS A 35 -9.09 13.13 -7.08
C LYS A 35 -8.70 12.49 -5.73
N PRO A 36 -7.95 11.38 -5.70
CA PRO A 36 -7.42 10.85 -4.46
C PRO A 36 -6.48 11.83 -3.76
N PRO A 37 -6.29 11.69 -2.43
CA PRO A 37 -5.19 12.34 -1.74
C PRO A 37 -3.83 11.90 -2.30
N VAL A 38 -2.91 12.86 -2.41
CA VAL A 38 -1.54 12.61 -2.87
C VAL A 38 -0.71 12.09 -1.68
N ALA A 39 -0.20 10.87 -1.80
CA ALA A 39 0.69 10.26 -0.84
C ALA A 39 2.14 10.67 -1.11
N ALA A 40 2.90 10.93 -0.04
CA ALA A 40 4.32 11.22 -0.16
C ALA A 40 5.09 10.02 -0.74
N PRO A 41 6.12 10.22 -1.59
CA PRO A 41 6.89 9.12 -2.17
C PRO A 41 7.48 8.15 -1.13
N ALA A 42 8.00 8.68 -0.01
CA ALA A 42 8.55 7.87 1.07
C ALA A 42 7.49 7.02 1.80
N TRP A 43 6.24 7.49 1.83
CA TRP A 43 5.12 6.74 2.39
C TRP A 43 4.75 5.58 1.44
N LEU A 44 4.67 5.84 0.13
CA LEU A 44 4.38 4.81 -0.87
C LEU A 44 5.49 3.75 -0.92
N SER A 45 6.76 4.15 -0.90
CA SER A 45 7.89 3.22 -0.93
C SER A 45 8.02 2.35 0.33
N SER A 46 7.37 2.73 1.42
CA SER A 46 7.34 1.97 2.66
C SER A 46 6.37 0.77 2.62
N LEU A 47 5.50 0.70 1.61
CA LEU A 47 4.59 -0.43 1.38
C LEU A 47 5.16 -1.36 0.29
N PRO A 48 5.15 -2.68 0.49
CA PRO A 48 5.43 -3.64 -0.57
C PRO A 48 4.47 -3.49 -1.75
N ASP A 49 4.95 -3.77 -2.96
CA ASP A 49 4.08 -3.91 -4.13
C ASP A 49 3.24 -5.19 -4.04
N GLY A 50 1.96 -5.07 -4.39
CA GLY A 50 1.09 -6.20 -4.66
C GLY A 50 0.70 -6.26 -6.15
N PRO A 51 -0.24 -7.14 -6.53
CA PRO A 51 -0.67 -7.27 -7.91
C PRO A 51 -1.27 -5.95 -8.44
N GLU A 52 -1.14 -5.74 -9.74
CA GLU A 52 -1.80 -4.63 -10.42
C GLU A 52 -3.30 -4.86 -10.49
N VAL A 53 -4.07 -3.79 -10.30
CA VAL A 53 -5.52 -3.82 -10.28
C VAL A 53 -6.03 -3.05 -11.48
N GLY A 54 -6.66 -3.79 -12.36
CA GLY A 54 -7.19 -3.34 -13.64
C GLY A 54 -8.01 -4.45 -14.25
N PRO A 55 -8.88 -4.16 -15.23
CA PRO A 55 -9.62 -5.20 -15.94
C PRO A 55 -8.68 -6.18 -16.65
N ALA A 56 -8.97 -7.48 -16.59
CA ALA A 56 -8.18 -8.47 -17.30
C ALA A 56 -8.19 -8.22 -18.81
N VAL A 57 -7.12 -8.69 -19.46
CA VAL A 57 -7.08 -8.78 -20.92
C VAL A 57 -7.67 -10.13 -21.31
N ILE A 58 -8.80 -10.11 -22.02
CA ILE A 58 -9.42 -11.32 -22.57
C ILE A 58 -8.93 -11.46 -24.02
N PRO A 59 -8.22 -12.56 -24.37
CA PRO A 59 -7.82 -12.81 -25.75
C PRO A 59 -9.02 -12.82 -26.70
N GLN A 60 -8.84 -12.27 -27.89
CA GLN A 60 -9.86 -12.20 -28.95
C GLN A 60 -11.20 -11.56 -28.52
N GLN A 61 -11.18 -10.73 -27.48
CA GLN A 61 -12.34 -9.98 -27.01
C GLN A 61 -13.06 -9.26 -28.16
N GLY A 62 -14.37 -9.49 -28.27
CA GLY A 62 -15.24 -8.91 -29.29
C GLY A 62 -15.05 -9.43 -30.72
N LYS A 63 -14.07 -10.32 -30.98
CA LYS A 63 -13.74 -10.77 -32.33
C LYS A 63 -14.45 -12.06 -32.75
N GLN A 64 -14.82 -12.89 -31.78
CA GLN A 64 -15.56 -14.13 -32.00
C GLN A 64 -16.82 -14.16 -31.15
N ASN A 65 -17.85 -14.84 -31.66
CA ASN A 65 -19.05 -15.14 -30.91
C ASN A 65 -19.07 -16.63 -30.51
N VAL A 66 -19.43 -16.90 -29.26
CA VAL A 66 -19.68 -18.24 -28.74
C VAL A 66 -21.13 -18.30 -28.29
N SER A 67 -21.82 -19.42 -28.58
CA SER A 67 -23.22 -19.59 -28.21
C SER A 67 -23.35 -19.92 -26.72
N VAL A 68 -24.14 -19.12 -26.00
CA VAL A 68 -24.49 -19.34 -24.58
C VAL A 68 -26.00 -19.29 -24.48
N GLY A 69 -26.63 -20.40 -24.08
CA GLY A 69 -28.10 -20.50 -24.01
C GLY A 69 -28.77 -20.27 -25.36
N GLY A 70 -28.17 -20.75 -26.46
CA GLY A 70 -28.66 -20.56 -27.82
C GLY A 70 -28.49 -19.15 -28.39
N THR A 71 -27.94 -18.21 -27.61
CA THR A 71 -27.69 -16.84 -28.06
C THR A 71 -26.20 -16.66 -28.36
N PRO A 72 -25.82 -16.21 -29.57
CA PRO A 72 -24.44 -15.83 -29.86
C PRO A 72 -24.01 -14.63 -29.00
N ARG A 73 -22.90 -14.77 -28.27
CA ARG A 73 -22.35 -13.73 -27.41
C ARG A 73 -20.88 -13.50 -27.73
N PRO A 74 -20.41 -12.24 -27.78
CA PRO A 74 -19.02 -11.96 -28.07
C PRO A 74 -18.11 -12.42 -26.93
N VAL A 75 -16.93 -12.93 -27.27
CA VAL A 75 -15.85 -13.22 -26.32
C VAL A 75 -15.56 -11.95 -25.50
N GLY A 76 -15.43 -12.11 -24.18
CA GLY A 76 -15.31 -11.02 -23.20
C GLY A 76 -16.64 -10.59 -22.57
N THR A 77 -17.78 -11.17 -22.97
CA THR A 77 -19.07 -10.93 -22.28
C THR A 77 -18.99 -11.45 -20.84
N VAL A 78 -19.36 -10.61 -19.88
CA VAL A 78 -19.45 -10.99 -18.47
C VAL A 78 -20.86 -11.48 -18.18
N PHE A 79 -20.95 -12.59 -17.47
CA PHE A 79 -22.19 -13.22 -17.04
C PHE A 79 -22.30 -13.20 -15.52
N ARG A 80 -23.53 -13.11 -15.05
CA ARG A 80 -23.91 -13.16 -13.64
C ARG A 80 -24.95 -14.26 -13.46
N HIS A 81 -24.70 -15.13 -12.48
CA HIS A 81 -25.63 -16.16 -12.04
C HIS A 81 -25.94 -15.94 -10.57
N VAL A 82 -27.22 -16.03 -10.20
CA VAL A 82 -27.66 -16.01 -8.80
C VAL A 82 -28.06 -17.42 -8.43
N ALA A 83 -27.31 -18.03 -7.51
CA ALA A 83 -27.58 -19.36 -7.00
C ALA A 83 -28.85 -19.37 -6.12
N GLY A 84 -29.42 -20.56 -5.88
CA GLY A 84 -30.66 -20.70 -5.10
C GLY A 84 -30.57 -20.22 -3.65
N ASN A 85 -29.35 -20.07 -3.11
CA ASN A 85 -29.09 -19.48 -1.79
C ASN A 85 -28.83 -17.96 -1.84
N GLY A 86 -29.01 -17.31 -2.99
CA GLY A 86 -28.77 -15.90 -3.21
C GLY A 86 -27.30 -15.53 -3.47
N ALA A 87 -26.38 -16.50 -3.50
CA ALA A 87 -24.98 -16.22 -3.82
C ALA A 87 -24.82 -15.84 -5.30
N GLU A 88 -24.04 -14.79 -5.57
CA GLU A 88 -23.76 -14.34 -6.93
C GLU A 88 -22.44 -14.94 -7.42
N ASN A 89 -22.48 -15.59 -8.58
CA ASN A 89 -21.31 -16.10 -9.28
C ASN A 89 -21.14 -15.34 -10.59
N PHE A 90 -19.89 -15.09 -10.96
CA PHE A 90 -19.55 -14.38 -12.19
C PHE A 90 -18.67 -15.24 -13.08
N SER A 91 -18.85 -15.09 -14.39
CA SER A 91 -18.02 -15.75 -15.39
C SER A 91 -17.80 -14.80 -16.56
N VAL A 92 -16.69 -14.96 -17.28
CA VAL A 92 -16.43 -14.27 -18.54
C VAL A 92 -16.36 -15.28 -19.66
N LEU A 93 -16.92 -14.94 -20.82
CA LEU A 93 -16.85 -15.80 -21.99
C LEU A 93 -15.48 -15.69 -22.66
N ARG A 94 -14.80 -16.82 -22.77
CA ARG A 94 -13.61 -17.04 -23.59
C ARG A 94 -13.97 -17.82 -24.85
N GLU A 95 -13.01 -18.11 -25.71
CA GLU A 95 -13.24 -18.87 -26.94
C GLU A 95 -13.69 -20.29 -26.65
N GLU A 96 -13.09 -20.90 -25.64
CA GLU A 96 -13.34 -22.26 -25.18
C GLU A 96 -14.62 -22.38 -24.32
N GLY A 97 -15.09 -21.28 -23.72
CA GLY A 97 -16.32 -21.27 -22.91
C GLY A 97 -16.32 -20.28 -21.75
N LEU A 98 -17.25 -20.46 -20.82
CA LEU A 98 -17.38 -19.67 -19.60
C LEU A 98 -16.22 -19.99 -18.64
N ALA A 99 -15.41 -18.98 -18.35
CA ALA A 99 -14.35 -19.03 -17.34
C ALA A 99 -14.82 -18.32 -16.06
N PRO A 100 -14.64 -18.91 -14.87
CA PRO A 100 -15.01 -18.26 -13.62
C PRO A 100 -14.15 -17.02 -13.35
N VAL A 101 -14.74 -16.00 -12.77
CA VAL A 101 -14.03 -14.76 -12.38
C VAL A 101 -14.41 -14.34 -10.96
N SER A 102 -13.51 -13.64 -10.27
CA SER A 102 -13.86 -13.03 -8.99
C SER A 102 -14.89 -11.90 -9.17
N ARG A 103 -15.59 -11.54 -8.10
CA ARG A 103 -16.51 -10.40 -8.10
C ARG A 103 -15.81 -9.10 -8.48
N THR A 104 -14.61 -8.90 -7.94
CA THR A 104 -13.78 -7.72 -8.24
C THR A 104 -13.37 -7.71 -9.71
N GLU A 105 -12.94 -8.84 -10.27
CA GLU A 105 -12.64 -8.95 -11.71
C GLU A 105 -13.88 -8.64 -12.57
N ALA A 106 -15.04 -9.18 -12.20
CA ALA A 106 -16.28 -8.99 -12.95
C ALA A 106 -16.68 -7.52 -13.05
N VAL A 107 -16.55 -6.72 -11.97
CA VAL A 107 -16.87 -5.28 -12.04
C VAL A 107 -15.86 -4.50 -12.86
N LEU A 108 -14.59 -4.89 -12.84
CA LEU A 108 -13.55 -4.24 -13.64
C LEU A 108 -13.80 -4.50 -15.13
N LEU A 109 -14.11 -5.75 -15.50
CA LEU A 109 -14.47 -6.12 -16.87
C LEU A 109 -15.75 -5.41 -17.34
N GLN A 110 -16.80 -5.35 -16.51
CA GLN A 110 -18.02 -4.61 -16.83
C GLN A 110 -17.75 -3.12 -17.08
N ALA A 111 -16.93 -2.49 -16.24
CA ALA A 111 -16.54 -1.09 -16.40
C ALA A 111 -15.77 -0.86 -17.72
N LYS A 112 -14.82 -1.75 -18.04
CA LYS A 112 -14.07 -1.69 -19.32
C LYS A 112 -14.98 -1.91 -20.53
N ASN A 113 -15.93 -2.84 -20.42
CA ASN A 113 -16.86 -3.17 -21.50
C ASN A 113 -17.96 -2.12 -21.69
N GLY A 114 -18.15 -1.22 -20.73
CA GLY A 114 -19.21 -0.21 -20.74
C GLY A 114 -20.62 -0.81 -20.60
N GLY A 115 -20.77 -1.97 -19.95
CA GLY A 115 -22.04 -2.69 -19.87
C GLY A 115 -22.16 -3.57 -18.63
N ALA A 116 -23.39 -3.83 -18.21
CA ALA A 116 -23.70 -4.73 -17.10
C ALA A 116 -23.49 -6.20 -17.50
N ALA A 117 -23.24 -7.04 -16.50
CA ALA A 117 -23.20 -8.48 -16.67
C ALA A 117 -24.56 -9.00 -17.17
N VAL A 118 -24.51 -9.95 -18.10
CA VAL A 118 -25.70 -10.64 -18.60
C VAL A 118 -26.14 -11.66 -17.57
N GLU A 119 -27.39 -11.55 -17.10
CA GLU A 119 -27.95 -12.55 -16.20
C GLU A 119 -28.26 -13.86 -16.94
N ILE A 120 -27.84 -14.97 -16.35
CA ILE A 120 -28.11 -16.33 -16.84
C ILE A 120 -28.66 -17.21 -15.73
N GLY A 121 -29.60 -18.08 -16.08
CA GLY A 121 -30.15 -19.09 -15.18
C GLY A 121 -29.24 -20.32 -15.04
N SER A 122 -29.52 -21.16 -14.05
CA SER A 122 -28.73 -22.37 -13.76
C SER A 122 -28.69 -23.36 -14.93
N GLU A 123 -29.78 -23.50 -15.70
CA GLU A 123 -29.84 -24.38 -16.86
C GLU A 123 -28.88 -23.94 -17.98
N VAL A 124 -28.87 -22.64 -18.28
CA VAL A 124 -27.95 -22.07 -19.27
C VAL A 124 -26.51 -22.19 -18.80
N LEU A 125 -26.25 -21.90 -17.52
CA LEU A 125 -24.91 -22.04 -16.95
C LEU A 125 -24.41 -23.49 -17.02
N ALA A 126 -25.26 -24.48 -16.76
CA ALA A 126 -24.88 -25.90 -16.76
C ALA A 126 -24.71 -26.51 -18.17
N SER A 127 -25.35 -25.94 -19.19
CA SER A 127 -25.29 -26.45 -20.57
C SER A 127 -24.30 -25.70 -21.47
N ALA A 128 -23.80 -24.54 -21.02
CA ALA A 128 -22.83 -23.76 -21.78
C ALA A 128 -21.45 -24.45 -21.81
N PRO A 129 -20.63 -24.20 -22.86
CA PRO A 129 -19.22 -24.59 -22.84
C PRO A 129 -18.51 -23.94 -21.66
N HIS A 130 -17.60 -24.68 -21.01
CA HIS A 130 -16.79 -24.19 -19.89
C HIS A 130 -15.32 -24.14 -20.27
N SER A 131 -14.65 -23.09 -19.80
CA SER A 131 -13.19 -23.00 -19.82
C SER A 131 -12.62 -23.63 -18.56
N ASP A 132 -11.50 -24.34 -18.69
CA ASP A 132 -10.71 -24.82 -17.56
C ASP A 132 -9.84 -23.71 -16.93
N ASP A 133 -9.81 -22.50 -17.51
CA ASP A 133 -9.04 -21.37 -16.99
C ASP A 133 -9.74 -20.70 -15.79
N ASP A 134 -9.18 -20.92 -14.61
CA ASP A 134 -9.59 -20.29 -13.34
C ASP A 134 -8.68 -19.14 -12.90
N SER A 135 -7.73 -18.70 -13.73
CA SER A 135 -6.70 -17.72 -13.35
C SER A 135 -7.28 -16.37 -12.92
N LEU A 136 -8.44 -15.99 -13.47
CA LEU A 136 -9.15 -14.75 -13.17
C LEU A 136 -9.89 -14.76 -11.82
N VAL A 137 -9.99 -15.91 -11.17
CA VAL A 137 -10.56 -16.02 -9.82
C VAL A 137 -9.61 -15.41 -8.78
N LYS A 138 -8.29 -15.50 -8.99
CA LYS A 138 -7.27 -15.12 -7.99
C LYS A 138 -6.33 -14.01 -8.45
N ARG A 139 -6.46 -13.53 -9.69
CA ARG A 139 -5.57 -12.52 -10.27
C ARG A 139 -5.56 -11.20 -9.50
N VAL A 140 -6.74 -10.76 -9.06
CA VAL A 140 -6.91 -9.57 -8.22
C VAL A 140 -7.55 -9.97 -6.89
N PRO A 141 -7.16 -9.36 -5.76
CA PRO A 141 -7.81 -9.60 -4.48
C PRO A 141 -9.27 -9.14 -4.51
N ASP A 142 -10.10 -9.69 -3.61
CA ASP A 142 -11.50 -9.28 -3.51
C ASP A 142 -11.64 -7.93 -2.79
N LEU A 143 -11.42 -6.85 -3.54
CA LEU A 143 -11.49 -5.48 -3.03
C LEU A 143 -12.92 -5.03 -2.71
N LEU A 144 -13.92 -5.66 -3.32
CA LEU A 144 -15.34 -5.36 -3.08
C LEU A 144 -15.88 -5.95 -1.77
N ALA A 145 -15.16 -6.90 -1.15
CA ALA A 145 -15.51 -7.41 0.18
C ALA A 145 -15.25 -6.39 1.29
N ALA A 146 -14.48 -5.33 1.01
CA ALA A 146 -14.14 -4.32 2.00
C ALA A 146 -14.83 -2.98 1.78
N LYS A 147 -14.94 -2.24 2.88
CA LYS A 147 -15.41 -0.86 2.87
C LYS A 147 -14.23 0.07 2.63
N PRO A 148 -14.32 1.00 1.67
CA PRO A 148 -13.27 1.99 1.48
C PRO A 148 -13.21 2.93 2.68
N VAL A 149 -12.01 3.38 3.01
CA VAL A 149 -11.80 4.44 4.00
C VAL A 149 -12.04 5.79 3.31
N PRO A 150 -13.01 6.60 3.77
CA PRO A 150 -13.25 7.93 3.23
C PRO A 150 -12.02 8.83 3.35
N ALA A 151 -11.79 9.66 2.34
CA ALA A 151 -10.72 10.66 2.39
C ALA A 151 -11.12 11.83 3.30
N GLY A 152 -10.15 12.40 4.03
CA GLY A 152 -10.31 13.68 4.74
C GLY A 152 -10.72 13.59 6.22
N GLU A 153 -11.39 12.51 6.63
CA GLU A 153 -11.85 12.36 8.02
C GLU A 153 -10.74 11.96 9.00
N ARG A 154 -9.86 11.06 8.57
CA ARG A 154 -8.75 10.51 9.38
C ARG A 154 -7.44 10.68 8.64
N ALA A 155 -6.34 10.71 9.39
CA ALA A 155 -5.02 10.60 8.79
C ALA A 155 -4.70 9.14 8.49
N PHE A 156 -4.13 8.88 7.31
CA PHE A 156 -3.72 7.55 6.89
C PHE A 156 -2.22 7.37 7.09
N CYS A 157 -1.85 6.52 8.05
CA CYS A 157 -0.48 6.35 8.51
C CYS A 157 0.02 4.93 8.28
N LEU A 158 1.35 4.77 8.30
CA LEU A 158 2.01 3.47 8.31
C LEU A 158 2.66 3.25 9.67
N ARG A 159 2.12 2.29 10.43
CA ARG A 159 2.74 1.83 11.67
C ARG A 159 3.91 0.93 11.33
N GLN A 160 5.11 1.32 11.77
CA GLN A 160 6.31 0.51 11.66
C GLN A 160 6.26 -0.63 12.70
N GLN A 161 6.33 -1.87 12.24
CA GLN A 161 6.36 -3.08 13.08
C GLN A 161 7.69 -3.81 12.86
N PRO A 162 8.50 -4.04 13.91
CA PRO A 162 9.70 -4.86 13.78
C PRO A 162 9.36 -6.29 13.36
N VAL A 163 10.07 -6.82 12.36
CA VAL A 163 9.97 -8.21 11.90
C VAL A 163 11.39 -8.75 11.72
N GLY A 164 11.91 -9.43 12.74
CA GLY A 164 13.30 -9.87 12.76
C GLY A 164 14.27 -8.69 12.74
N VAL A 165 15.11 -8.61 11.70
CA VAL A 165 16.08 -7.52 11.47
C VAL A 165 15.55 -6.41 10.56
N ASP A 166 14.30 -6.54 10.12
CA ASP A 166 13.61 -5.60 9.22
C ASP A 166 12.41 -4.95 9.92
N VAL A 167 11.74 -4.06 9.19
CA VAL A 167 10.49 -3.42 9.63
C VAL A 167 9.44 -3.57 8.54
N ALA A 168 8.26 -4.03 8.93
CA ALA A 168 7.07 -4.03 8.09
C ALA A 168 6.23 -2.78 8.34
N SER A 169 5.63 -2.25 7.29
CA SER A 169 4.67 -1.14 7.39
C SER A 169 3.26 -1.69 7.43
N GLN A 170 2.49 -1.32 8.44
CA GLN A 170 1.08 -1.64 8.54
C GLN A 170 0.24 -0.39 8.32
N ALA A 171 -0.70 -0.44 7.38
CA ALA A 171 -1.65 0.63 7.13
C ALA A 171 -2.62 0.79 8.31
N VAL A 172 -2.73 2.00 8.86
CA VAL A 172 -3.60 2.34 9.99
C VAL A 172 -4.23 3.71 9.80
N THR A 173 -5.39 3.95 10.40
CA THR A 173 -6.01 5.29 10.43
C THR A 173 -5.97 5.86 11.84
N VAL A 174 -5.56 7.11 11.97
CA VAL A 174 -5.49 7.84 13.24
C VAL A 174 -6.28 9.13 13.16
N ASP A 175 -6.67 9.67 14.30
CA ASP A 175 -7.32 10.96 14.35
C ASP A 175 -6.40 12.05 13.82
N ARG A 176 -6.96 12.99 13.06
CA ARG A 176 -6.16 14.04 12.41
C ARG A 176 -5.41 14.91 13.43
N ALA A 177 -5.98 15.09 14.62
CA ALA A 177 -5.32 15.80 15.73
C ALA A 177 -4.06 15.09 16.24
N ASP A 178 -3.95 13.78 16.01
CA ASP A 178 -2.79 12.99 16.39
C ASP A 178 -1.76 12.83 15.28
N ALA A 179 -2.14 13.10 14.03
CA ALA A 179 -1.22 13.19 12.91
C ALA A 179 -0.28 14.38 13.12
N GLY A 180 0.97 14.08 13.48
CA GLY A 180 2.00 15.10 13.64
C GLY A 180 2.32 15.75 12.31
N PHE A 181 1.89 16.99 12.13
CA PHE A 181 2.43 17.88 11.09
C PHE A 181 3.60 18.64 11.72
N GLY A 182 4.78 18.58 11.10
CA GLY A 182 5.96 19.28 11.62
C GLY A 182 5.77 20.80 11.58
N MET A 183 6.74 21.54 12.13
CA MET A 183 6.76 23.01 12.02
C MET A 183 6.72 23.39 10.53
N ASN A 184 5.80 24.30 10.15
CA ASN A 184 5.59 24.79 8.79
C ASN A 184 5.05 23.75 7.79
N GLU A 185 4.20 22.81 8.24
CA GLU A 185 3.58 21.78 7.40
C GLU A 185 4.58 20.83 6.71
N ARG A 186 5.86 20.86 7.14
CA ARG A 186 6.89 19.94 6.68
C ARG A 186 6.80 18.61 7.42
N ILE A 187 7.35 17.57 6.80
CA ILE A 187 7.52 16.28 7.47
C ILE A 187 8.35 16.50 8.74
N GLY A 188 7.84 16.06 9.88
CA GLY A 188 8.47 16.25 11.18
C GLY A 188 8.11 15.14 12.14
N VAL A 189 8.80 15.10 13.27
CA VAL A 189 8.51 14.15 14.35
C VAL A 189 7.70 14.87 15.42
N ARG A 190 6.56 14.27 15.79
CA ARG A 190 5.82 14.63 17.00
C ARG A 190 6.17 13.62 18.07
N ALA A 191 6.80 14.07 19.14
CA ALA A 191 7.04 13.28 20.34
C ALA A 191 6.61 14.09 21.58
N LYS A 192 6.43 13.42 22.71
CA LYS A 192 6.09 14.10 23.97
C LYS A 192 7.27 14.99 24.39
N PRO A 193 7.02 16.21 24.91
CA PRO A 193 8.10 17.05 25.43
C PRO A 193 8.96 16.30 26.46
N GLY A 194 10.28 16.49 26.39
CA GLY A 194 11.27 15.82 27.23
C GLY A 194 11.54 14.35 26.85
N THR A 195 10.99 13.85 25.74
CA THR A 195 11.21 12.45 25.31
C THR A 195 12.08 12.36 24.05
N GLY A 196 12.62 11.17 23.81
CA GLY A 196 13.36 10.86 22.60
C GLY A 196 13.34 9.37 22.29
N VAL A 197 13.71 9.04 21.06
CA VAL A 197 13.81 7.66 20.56
C VAL A 197 15.25 7.41 20.14
N LEU A 198 15.87 6.40 20.73
CA LEU A 198 17.09 5.81 20.19
C LEU A 198 16.67 4.89 19.03
N ALA A 199 16.96 5.29 17.80
CA ALA A 199 16.58 4.57 16.59
C ALA A 199 17.80 3.90 15.95
N ALA A 200 17.60 2.71 15.38
CA ALA A 200 18.54 2.05 14.49
C ALA A 200 17.93 1.97 13.09
N SER A 201 18.73 2.32 12.08
CA SER A 201 18.31 2.25 10.68
C SER A 201 18.17 0.80 10.23
N VAL A 202 17.06 0.48 9.56
CA VAL A 202 16.87 -0.79 8.85
C VAL A 202 16.69 -0.57 7.34
N PRO A 203 17.10 -1.52 6.47
CA PRO A 203 17.74 -2.81 6.81
C PRO A 203 19.12 -2.62 7.43
N ALA A 204 19.47 -3.48 8.40
CA ALA A 204 20.79 -3.46 9.00
C ALA A 204 21.86 -3.86 7.96
N PRO A 205 23.07 -3.26 8.01
CA PRO A 205 24.14 -3.63 7.10
C PRO A 205 24.55 -5.09 7.30
N LYS A 206 24.88 -5.77 6.20
CA LYS A 206 25.33 -7.17 6.21
C LYS A 206 26.84 -7.23 6.43
N GLY A 207 27.30 -8.19 7.23
CA GLY A 207 28.72 -8.48 7.44
C GLY A 207 29.11 -8.59 8.92
N PRO A 208 30.16 -9.36 9.27
CA PRO A 208 30.60 -9.51 10.65
C PRO A 208 30.96 -8.15 11.27
N GLY A 209 30.35 -7.84 12.43
CA GLY A 209 30.61 -6.60 13.17
C GLY A 209 29.98 -5.34 12.57
N ALA A 210 29.27 -5.43 11.43
CA ALA A 210 28.55 -4.30 10.85
C ALA A 210 27.40 -3.89 11.77
N LYS A 211 27.33 -2.60 12.11
CA LYS A 211 26.28 -2.04 12.95
C LYS A 211 25.43 -1.08 12.13
N PRO A 212 24.09 -1.06 12.32
CA PRO A 212 23.24 -0.07 11.67
C PRO A 212 23.62 1.33 12.11
N ASP A 213 23.36 2.32 11.24
CA ASP A 213 23.40 3.71 11.65
C ASP A 213 22.40 3.93 12.79
N ARG A 214 22.83 4.64 13.84
CA ARG A 214 22.03 4.92 15.02
C ARG A 214 21.80 6.42 15.16
N TYR A 215 20.59 6.76 15.57
CA TYR A 215 20.16 8.15 15.70
C TYR A 215 19.44 8.36 17.03
N LEU A 216 19.68 9.49 17.66
CA LEU A 216 18.79 10.02 18.70
C LEU A 216 17.77 10.94 18.02
N ILE A 217 16.49 10.61 18.10
CA ILE A 217 15.40 11.46 17.65
C ILE A 217 14.80 12.15 18.86
N THR A 218 14.76 13.48 18.85
CA THR A 218 14.28 14.27 20.00
C THR A 218 12.88 14.82 19.76
N ASP A 219 12.20 15.21 20.83
CA ASP A 219 10.96 15.99 20.83
C ASP A 219 11.00 17.31 20.04
N ARG A 220 12.19 17.83 19.72
CA ARG A 220 12.38 18.98 18.82
C ARG A 220 12.23 18.65 17.32
N GLY A 221 11.95 17.40 16.97
CA GLY A 221 11.74 17.03 15.57
C GLY A 221 13.01 16.77 14.75
N LEU A 222 14.17 16.69 15.42
CA LEU A 222 15.48 16.46 14.80
C LEU A 222 16.01 15.05 15.09
N LYS A 223 16.73 14.48 14.12
CA LYS A 223 17.54 13.27 14.32
C LYS A 223 19.02 13.63 14.40
N TYR A 224 19.74 13.05 15.34
CA TYR A 224 21.16 13.26 15.56
C TYR A 224 21.91 11.95 15.39
N ARG A 225 22.87 11.90 14.47
CA ARG A 225 23.65 10.66 14.24
C ARG A 225 24.57 10.40 15.42
N LEU A 226 24.56 9.16 15.92
CA LEU A 226 25.42 8.69 16.99
C LEU A 226 26.60 7.96 16.36
N ALA A 227 27.83 8.39 16.69
CA ALA A 227 29.03 7.86 16.03
C ALA A 227 29.32 6.39 16.37
N ASP A 228 29.16 6.02 17.64
CA ASP A 228 29.61 4.74 18.20
C ASP A 228 28.90 4.40 19.53
N ASP A 229 29.21 3.21 20.09
CA ASP A 229 28.65 2.72 21.35
C ASP A 229 29.09 3.57 22.55
N ASP A 230 30.30 4.14 22.49
CA ASP A 230 30.85 5.01 23.53
C ASP A 230 30.08 6.32 23.62
N SER A 231 29.68 6.89 22.48
CA SER A 231 28.83 8.09 22.40
C SER A 231 27.43 7.80 22.95
N ILE A 232 26.85 6.63 22.64
CA ILE A 232 25.56 6.19 23.19
C ILE A 232 25.64 6.07 24.71
N SER A 233 26.68 5.41 25.21
CA SER A 233 26.87 5.19 26.65
C SER A 233 27.15 6.50 27.38
N ALA A 234 27.96 7.39 26.81
CA ALA A 234 28.26 8.71 27.38
C ALA A 234 27.02 9.61 27.50
N LEU A 235 26.05 9.44 26.59
CA LEU A 235 24.77 10.15 26.63
C LEU A 235 23.74 9.48 27.58
N GLY A 236 24.13 8.42 28.29
CA GLY A 236 23.28 7.73 29.26
C GLY A 236 22.33 6.70 28.63
N PHE A 237 22.49 6.38 27.34
CA PHE A 237 21.68 5.37 26.65
C PHE A 237 22.32 3.97 26.64
N GLY A 238 23.34 3.76 27.47
CA GLY A 238 23.92 2.43 27.68
C GLY A 238 22.86 1.44 28.16
N GLY A 239 22.70 0.32 27.45
CA GLY A 239 21.67 -0.69 27.76
C GLY A 239 20.28 -0.41 27.20
N VAL A 240 20.05 0.72 26.52
CA VAL A 240 18.80 0.98 25.81
C VAL A 240 18.83 0.28 24.46
N ALA A 241 17.87 -0.62 24.21
CA ALA A 241 17.72 -1.26 22.92
C ALA A 241 17.22 -0.24 21.88
N PRO A 242 17.95 0.00 20.77
CA PRO A 242 17.47 0.89 19.71
C PRO A 242 16.21 0.34 19.05
N VAL A 243 15.25 1.22 18.79
CA VAL A 243 14.04 0.91 18.03
C VAL A 243 14.40 0.84 16.54
N PRO A 244 14.10 -0.25 15.82
CA PRO A 244 14.35 -0.31 14.39
C PRO A 244 13.39 0.61 13.63
N VAL A 245 13.92 1.41 12.71
CA VAL A 245 13.16 2.36 11.88
C VAL A 245 13.69 2.31 10.45
N ALA A 246 12.80 2.22 9.47
CA ALA A 246 13.20 2.19 8.07
C ALA A 246 14.02 3.41 7.67
N ALA A 247 15.12 3.19 6.95
CA ALA A 247 16.03 4.24 6.50
C ALA A 247 15.30 5.36 5.73
N GLY A 248 14.30 5.01 4.91
CA GLY A 248 13.47 5.96 4.18
C GLY A 248 12.66 6.89 5.08
N VAL A 249 12.14 6.39 6.21
CA VAL A 249 11.43 7.19 7.23
C VAL A 249 12.42 8.09 7.96
N LEU A 250 13.57 7.54 8.38
CA LEU A 250 14.64 8.34 9.01
C LEU A 250 15.10 9.47 8.08
N ALA A 251 15.17 9.25 6.77
CA ALA A 251 15.57 10.26 5.80
C ALA A 251 14.61 11.45 5.71
N GLN A 252 13.35 11.30 6.14
CA GLN A 252 12.39 12.40 6.18
C GLN A 252 12.55 13.31 7.40
N ILE A 253 13.31 12.89 8.41
CA ILE A 253 13.51 13.65 9.64
C ILE A 253 14.75 14.55 9.45
N PRO A 254 14.64 15.88 9.69
CA PRO A 254 15.77 16.78 9.56
C PRO A 254 16.95 16.40 10.46
N ASN A 255 18.17 16.59 9.95
CA ASN A 255 19.39 16.29 10.69
C ASN A 255 19.75 17.42 11.68
N GLY A 256 20.12 17.03 12.89
CA GLY A 256 20.97 17.83 13.77
C GLY A 256 22.46 17.50 13.57
N PRO A 257 23.37 18.17 14.30
CA PRO A 257 24.78 17.82 14.33
C PRO A 257 25.00 16.36 14.75
N ALA A 258 26.11 15.75 14.31
CA ALA A 258 26.51 14.45 14.82
C ALA A 258 26.89 14.56 16.31
N LEU A 259 26.47 13.57 17.10
CA LEU A 259 26.81 13.47 18.52
C LEU A 259 27.96 12.48 18.66
N SER A 260 29.15 13.03 18.92
CA SER A 260 30.35 12.27 19.22
C SER A 260 31.20 13.03 20.23
N ARG A 261 32.07 12.31 20.95
CA ARG A 261 33.03 12.94 21.86
C ARG A 261 34.00 13.88 21.13
N GLY A 262 34.36 13.57 19.88
CA GLY A 262 35.23 14.41 19.04
C GLY A 262 34.55 15.65 18.44
N ALA A 263 33.21 15.69 18.41
CA ALA A 263 32.44 16.85 17.94
C ALA A 263 32.28 17.95 19.01
N VAL A 264 32.70 17.68 20.25
CA VAL A 264 32.79 18.70 21.31
C VAL A 264 34.02 19.56 21.04
N GLY A 265 33.87 20.54 20.15
CA GLY A 265 34.83 21.61 19.99
C GLY A 265 34.97 22.35 21.32
N VAL A 266 36.15 22.23 21.94
CA VAL A 266 36.54 23.03 23.10
C VAL A 266 36.36 24.49 22.71
N SER A 267 35.37 25.16 23.32
CA SER A 267 35.33 26.61 23.30
C SER A 267 36.48 27.08 24.17
N VAL A 268 37.66 27.27 23.56
CA VAL A 268 38.78 27.91 24.24
C VAL A 268 38.35 29.34 24.47
N LYS A 269 37.92 29.61 25.69
CA LYS A 269 37.69 30.95 26.22
C LYS A 269 38.97 31.76 25.93
N GLY A 270 38.89 32.66 24.95
CA GLY A 270 40.00 33.52 24.58
C GLY A 270 40.58 34.18 25.82
N ARG A 271 41.88 34.01 26.03
CA ARG A 271 42.63 34.73 27.06
C ARG A 271 42.89 36.14 26.56
N GLY A 272 42.56 37.12 27.42
CA GLY A 272 43.28 38.38 27.62
C GLY A 272 43.18 39.40 26.51
#